data_AF-A0A0V0J7E1-F1
#
_entry.id   AF-A0A0V0J7E1-F1
#
_cell.length_a   1.000
_cell.length_b   1.000
_cell.length_c   1.000
_cell.angle_alpha   90.00
_cell.angle_beta   90.00
_cell.angle_gamma   90.00
#
_symmetry.space_group_name_H-M   'P 1'
#
loop_
_entity.id
_entity.type
_entity.pdbx_description
1 polymer ?
#
loop_
_entity_poly.entity_id
_entity_poly.type
_entity_poly.pdbx_seq_one_letter_code
_entity_poly.pdbx_strand_id
1 'polypeptide(L)'
;MTFATRKKFVMNAFVTPLLVVTRETQIFNSAIQPSLNGIIGFAYSELAVQPPGNQPNMQSIMDNLVKHLELADQFTTKFCGSTEAVARSQGQLKGQPMSASNLLIKNITVTGTLTLGAEGPTREYQFQTVPVVEASHFRIVLTDISISGQSLIQNCKELNSGLTIVDTGTANIMLPSVVYRRFKEEVLAHFNQTASALSRSGSDLFRFGAKICQDIGGVDTPFPGDVYAAFPTVEFDILAQTGPDPRILRLSLSSQVRSNWHSFIWR
;
A
#
# COMPACT_ATOMS: atom_id res chain seq x y z
N MET A 1 17.19 20.83 13.15
CA MET A 1 18.47 20.08 13.04
C MET A 1 18.32 18.77 13.78
N THR A 2 18.12 17.67 13.05
CA THR A 2 18.05 16.32 13.62
C THR A 2 19.45 15.73 13.55
N PHE A 3 20.10 15.52 14.69
CA PHE A 3 21.43 14.91 14.74
C PHE A 3 21.28 13.41 14.69
N ALA A 4 21.65 12.82 13.56
CA ALA A 4 21.78 11.39 13.41
C ALA A 4 23.26 11.00 13.44
N THR A 5 23.60 9.91 14.13
CA THR A 5 24.97 9.38 14.13
C THR A 5 25.03 8.11 13.31
N ARG A 6 26.03 8.02 12.43
CA ARG A 6 26.26 6.84 11.60
C ARG A 6 26.94 5.78 12.44
N LYS A 7 26.34 4.60 12.59
CA LYS A 7 27.00 3.42 13.17
C LYS A 7 27.17 2.35 12.11
N LYS A 8 28.32 1.67 12.13
CA LYS A 8 28.58 0.50 11.29
C LYS A 8 27.97 -0.72 11.99
N PHE A 9 27.02 -1.36 11.33
CA PHE A 9 26.51 -2.65 11.77
C PHE A 9 27.17 -3.75 10.93
N VAL A 10 27.68 -4.78 11.60
CA VAL A 10 28.26 -5.95 10.93
C VAL A 10 27.19 -7.04 10.96
N MET A 11 26.57 -7.30 9.83
CA MET A 11 25.90 -8.57 9.59
C MET A 11 26.94 -9.48 8.92
N ASN A 12 26.95 -10.78 9.21
CA ASN A 12 28.02 -11.73 8.82
C ASN A 12 28.43 -11.75 7.33
N ALA A 13 27.74 -11.02 6.44
CA ALA A 13 28.01 -10.91 5.01
C ALA A 13 28.44 -9.51 4.51
N PHE A 14 28.08 -8.38 5.17
CA PHE A 14 28.52 -7.03 4.75
C PHE A 14 28.31 -5.96 5.84
N VAL A 15 28.97 -4.80 5.64
CA VAL A 15 28.85 -3.61 6.50
C VAL A 15 27.97 -2.57 5.83
N THR A 16 26.78 -2.32 6.37
CA THR A 16 25.90 -1.24 5.90
C THR A 16 25.86 -0.09 6.89
N PRO A 17 25.91 1.16 6.42
CA PRO A 17 25.74 2.31 7.29
C PRO A 17 24.29 2.43 7.76
N LEU A 18 24.07 2.35 9.08
CA LEU A 18 22.77 2.64 9.68
C LEU A 18 22.75 4.05 10.25
N LEU A 19 21.61 4.70 10.07
CA LEU A 19 21.29 5.97 10.70
C LEU A 19 20.72 5.68 12.10
N VAL A 20 21.42 6.10 13.15
CA VAL A 20 20.92 5.95 14.52
C VAL A 20 20.20 7.23 14.93
N VAL A 21 18.90 7.10 15.16
CA VAL A 21 18.06 8.16 15.74
C VAL A 21 18.36 8.21 17.24
N THR A 22 18.98 9.30 17.69
CA THR A 22 19.48 9.45 19.08
C THR A 22 18.66 10.39 19.96
N ARG A 23 17.61 11.02 19.40
CA ARG A 23 16.67 11.88 20.12
C ARG A 23 15.25 11.43 19.84
N GLU A 24 14.36 11.62 20.82
CA GLU A 24 12.94 11.31 20.68
C GLU A 24 12.36 11.98 19.44
N THR A 25 11.85 11.16 18.55
CA THR A 25 11.12 11.58 17.37
C THR A 25 9.70 11.05 17.48
N GLN A 26 8.71 11.84 17.09
CA GLN A 26 7.32 11.37 16.97
C GLN A 26 7.15 10.15 16.03
N ILE A 27 8.19 9.80 15.27
CA ILE A 27 8.28 8.64 14.37
C ILE A 27 7.84 7.33 15.04
N PHE A 28 8.14 7.13 16.33
CA PHE A 28 7.79 5.90 17.05
C PHE A 28 6.63 6.07 18.05
N ASN A 29 5.99 7.25 18.09
CA ASN A 29 4.90 7.54 19.04
C ASN A 29 3.51 7.08 18.54
N SER A 30 3.44 6.15 17.58
CA SER A 30 2.14 5.64 17.14
C SER A 30 1.61 4.61 18.13
N ALA A 31 0.40 4.83 18.66
CA ALA A 31 -0.32 3.89 19.52
C ALA A 31 -0.69 2.55 18.83
N ILE A 32 -0.30 2.38 17.55
CA ILE A 32 -0.74 1.30 16.67
C ILE A 32 0.34 0.20 16.54
N GLN A 33 1.63 0.48 16.76
CA GLN A 33 2.71 -0.52 16.66
C GLN A 33 3.82 -0.29 17.71
N PRO A 34 3.61 -0.68 18.98
CA PRO A 34 4.57 -0.47 20.06
C PRO A 34 5.88 -1.27 19.94
N SER A 35 6.00 -2.18 18.95
CA SER A 35 7.17 -3.05 18.76
C SER A 35 8.12 -2.61 17.65
N LEU A 36 7.83 -1.54 16.90
CA LEU A 36 8.70 -1.08 15.82
C LEU A 36 9.82 -0.19 16.39
N ASN A 37 11.09 -0.59 16.20
CA ASN A 37 12.26 0.16 16.67
C ASN A 37 13.13 0.74 15.53
N GLY A 38 12.65 0.67 14.29
CA GLY A 38 13.40 1.15 13.12
C GLY A 38 12.56 1.12 11.85
N ILE A 39 13.08 1.77 10.80
CA ILE A 39 12.49 1.79 9.46
C ILE A 39 13.57 1.35 8.48
N ILE A 40 13.19 0.54 7.49
CA ILE A 40 14.06 0.16 6.38
C ILE A 40 13.48 0.77 5.11
N GLY A 41 14.22 1.71 4.51
CA GLY A 41 13.84 2.35 3.26
C GLY A 41 14.38 1.55 2.06
N PHE A 42 13.47 1.12 1.18
CA PHE A 42 13.80 0.34 -0.04
C PHE A 42 13.84 1.18 -1.32
N ALA A 43 13.52 2.48 -1.24
CA ALA A 43 13.62 3.38 -2.38
C ALA A 43 15.09 3.62 -2.81
N TYR A 44 15.25 4.23 -3.97
CA TYR A 44 16.55 4.47 -4.59
C TYR A 44 17.47 5.38 -3.77
N SER A 45 18.78 5.25 -4.00
CA SER A 45 19.82 6.04 -3.33
C SER A 45 19.68 7.55 -3.51
N GLU A 46 18.96 8.02 -4.52
CA GLU A 46 18.66 9.44 -4.73
C GLU A 46 17.88 10.08 -3.56
N LEU A 47 17.08 9.28 -2.83
CA LEU A 47 16.37 9.73 -1.63
C LEU A 47 17.13 9.50 -0.33
N ALA A 48 18.31 8.89 -0.40
CA ALA A 48 19.10 8.65 0.80
C ALA A 48 19.52 9.99 1.41
N VAL A 49 19.24 10.16 2.70
CA VAL A 49 19.62 11.38 3.42
C VAL A 49 21.14 11.51 3.38
N GLN A 50 21.60 12.66 2.91
CA GLN A 50 23.02 12.97 2.88
C GLN A 50 23.57 13.08 4.30
N PRO A 51 24.62 12.31 4.65
CA PRO A 51 25.26 12.45 5.94
C PRO A 51 25.88 13.86 6.07
N PRO A 52 25.92 14.45 7.28
CA PRO A 52 26.54 15.75 7.47
C PRO A 52 28.05 15.73 7.16
N GLY A 53 28.55 16.82 6.57
CA GLY A 53 29.97 17.00 6.20
C GLY A 53 30.33 16.47 4.81
N ASN A 54 31.62 16.35 4.49
CA ASN A 54 32.12 15.81 3.21
C ASN A 54 32.10 14.28 3.17
N GLN A 55 31.08 13.64 3.74
CA GLN A 55 30.96 12.19 3.71
C GLN A 55 30.36 11.71 2.38
N PRO A 56 30.74 10.52 1.90
CA PRO A 56 30.16 9.96 0.68
C PRO A 56 28.67 9.68 0.89
N ASN A 57 27.89 9.90 -0.17
CA ASN A 57 26.46 9.63 -0.21
C ASN A 57 26.14 8.22 0.31
N MET A 58 25.06 8.10 1.07
CA MET A 58 24.60 6.81 1.52
C MET A 58 23.96 6.05 0.35
N GLN A 59 24.37 4.80 0.17
CA GLN A 59 23.69 3.88 -0.74
C GLN A 59 22.45 3.29 -0.06
N SER A 60 21.41 3.02 -0.85
CA SER A 60 20.21 2.33 -0.41
C SER A 60 20.55 0.95 0.18
N ILE A 61 19.67 0.42 1.03
CA ILE A 61 19.89 -0.95 1.53
C ILE A 61 19.82 -1.99 0.40
N MET A 62 18.99 -1.76 -0.63
CA MET A 62 18.87 -2.66 -1.78
C MET A 62 20.15 -2.69 -2.60
N ASP A 63 20.75 -1.53 -2.90
CA ASP A 63 22.02 -1.44 -3.63
C ASP A 63 23.11 -2.25 -2.90
N ASN A 64 23.15 -2.15 -1.56
CA ASN A 64 24.08 -2.90 -0.74
C ASN A 64 23.78 -4.42 -0.77
N LEU A 65 22.51 -4.81 -0.65
CA LEU A 65 22.09 -6.22 -0.67
C LEU A 65 22.41 -6.88 -2.01
N VAL A 66 22.03 -6.24 -3.13
CA VAL A 66 22.29 -6.72 -4.49
C VAL A 66 23.79 -6.89 -4.73
N LYS A 67 24.59 -5.86 -4.38
CA LYS A 67 26.03 -5.86 -4.58
C LYS A 67 26.75 -6.93 -3.76
N HIS A 68 26.35 -7.14 -2.50
CA HIS A 68 27.10 -7.99 -1.57
C HIS A 68 26.60 -9.43 -1.51
N LEU A 69 25.34 -9.68 -1.86
CA LEU A 69 24.73 -11.01 -1.81
C LEU A 69 24.45 -11.58 -3.20
N GLU A 70 24.86 -10.89 -4.27
CA GLU A 70 24.65 -11.30 -5.67
C GLU A 70 23.18 -11.62 -5.98
N LEU A 71 22.26 -10.90 -5.34
CA LEU A 71 20.83 -11.03 -5.57
C LEU A 71 20.43 -10.35 -6.88
N ALA A 72 19.37 -10.84 -7.52
CA ALA A 72 18.71 -10.06 -8.56
C ALA A 72 18.23 -8.72 -7.95
N ASP A 73 18.38 -7.63 -8.71
CA ASP A 73 17.98 -6.29 -8.28
C ASP A 73 16.46 -6.09 -8.36
N GLN A 74 15.74 -6.87 -7.56
CA GLN A 74 14.28 -6.96 -7.53
C GLN A 74 13.82 -7.36 -6.13
N PHE A 75 12.67 -6.85 -5.72
CA PHE A 75 11.97 -7.34 -4.54
C PHE A 75 10.46 -7.34 -4.76
N THR A 76 9.77 -8.16 -3.97
CA THR A 76 8.32 -8.27 -4.01
C THR A 76 7.76 -8.20 -2.61
N THR A 77 6.62 -7.52 -2.46
CA THR A 77 5.91 -7.40 -1.19
C THR A 77 4.47 -7.85 -1.35
N LYS A 78 4.03 -8.73 -0.45
CA LYS A 78 2.62 -9.10 -0.28
C LYS A 78 2.20 -8.65 1.11
N PHE A 79 1.21 -7.77 1.18
CA PHE A 79 0.60 -7.34 2.45
C PHE A 79 -0.73 -8.06 2.64
N CYS A 80 -0.84 -8.86 3.72
CA CYS A 80 -2.05 -9.58 4.10
C CYS A 80 -2.74 -8.82 5.23
N GLY A 81 -3.73 -8.00 4.86
CA GLY A 81 -4.55 -7.25 5.79
C GLY A 81 -5.34 -8.14 6.75
N SER A 82 -5.79 -7.57 7.87
CA SER A 82 -6.55 -8.25 8.92
C SER A 82 -7.90 -8.82 8.47
N THR A 83 -8.45 -8.31 7.37
CA THR A 83 -9.65 -8.83 6.73
C THR A 83 -9.46 -10.23 6.17
N GLU A 84 -8.26 -10.64 5.76
CA GLU A 84 -7.97 -12.05 5.42
C GLU A 84 -8.11 -12.94 6.67
N ALA A 85 -7.63 -12.45 7.81
CA ALA A 85 -7.70 -13.18 9.06
C ALA A 85 -9.16 -13.37 9.51
N VAL A 86 -9.98 -12.31 9.39
CA VAL A 86 -11.43 -12.38 9.62
C VAL A 86 -12.10 -13.35 8.62
N ALA A 87 -11.83 -13.22 7.32
CA ALA A 87 -12.38 -14.09 6.28
C ALA A 87 -12.01 -15.58 6.48
N ARG A 88 -10.79 -15.87 6.94
CA ARG A 88 -10.35 -17.24 7.29
C ARG A 88 -11.02 -17.79 8.53
N SER A 89 -11.13 -16.99 9.60
CA SER A 89 -11.85 -17.40 10.81
C SER A 89 -13.32 -17.76 10.54
N GLN A 90 -13.87 -17.26 9.44
CA GLN A 90 -15.23 -17.49 8.95
C GLN A 90 -15.32 -18.57 7.85
N GLY A 91 -14.21 -19.24 7.51
CA GLY A 91 -14.20 -20.34 6.53
C GLY A 91 -14.34 -19.92 5.06
N GLN A 92 -14.28 -18.61 4.73
CA GLN A 92 -14.45 -18.10 3.35
C GLN A 92 -13.25 -18.38 2.44
N LEU A 93 -12.08 -18.68 3.03
CA LEU A 93 -10.84 -18.98 2.30
C LEU A 93 -10.41 -20.45 2.49
N LYS A 94 -11.39 -21.34 2.73
CA LYS A 94 -11.17 -22.78 2.92
C LYS A 94 -10.58 -23.39 1.64
N GLY A 95 -9.38 -23.99 1.76
CA GLY A 95 -8.66 -24.59 0.63
C GLY A 95 -7.63 -23.68 -0.06
N GLN A 96 -7.52 -22.40 0.33
CA GLN A 96 -6.45 -21.52 -0.16
C GLN A 96 -5.19 -21.62 0.71
N PRO A 97 -3.98 -21.62 0.12
CA PRO A 97 -2.72 -21.74 0.86
C PRO A 97 -2.63 -20.65 1.95
N MET A 98 -2.16 -21.06 3.14
CA MET A 98 -1.97 -20.15 4.27
C MET A 98 -0.78 -19.23 3.99
N SER A 99 -0.99 -17.92 4.00
CA SER A 99 0.13 -16.96 3.84
C SER A 99 0.79 -16.59 5.18
N ALA A 100 0.20 -16.92 6.32
CA ALA A 100 0.81 -16.86 7.66
C ALA A 100 -0.08 -17.52 8.73
N SER A 101 0.56 -18.01 9.79
CA SER A 101 -0.03 -18.77 10.89
C SER A 101 -0.55 -17.87 12.02
N ASN A 102 -1.72 -18.26 12.57
CA ASN A 102 -2.31 -17.92 13.86
C ASN A 102 -3.25 -16.69 13.95
N LEU A 103 -4.52 -16.99 14.26
CA LEU A 103 -5.61 -16.05 14.53
C LEU A 103 -6.05 -16.19 16.00
N LEU A 104 -5.93 -15.12 16.78
CA LEU A 104 -6.67 -14.94 18.03
C LEU A 104 -7.24 -13.51 18.03
N ILE A 105 -8.57 -13.42 17.98
CA ILE A 105 -9.35 -12.17 17.92
C ILE A 105 -9.26 -11.45 19.28
N LYS A 106 -8.09 -10.87 19.52
CA LYS A 106 -7.70 -9.88 20.53
C LYS A 106 -6.36 -9.24 20.14
N ASN A 107 -5.54 -9.96 19.36
CA ASN A 107 -4.30 -9.50 18.74
C ASN A 107 -4.39 -9.75 17.23
N ILE A 108 -4.91 -8.79 16.47
CA ILE A 108 -4.87 -8.86 15.01
C ILE A 108 -3.42 -8.69 14.57
N THR A 109 -2.77 -9.78 14.14
CA THR A 109 -1.46 -9.72 13.47
C THR A 109 -1.70 -9.51 11.98
N VAL A 110 -1.35 -8.33 11.46
CA VAL A 110 -1.24 -8.10 10.02
C VAL A 110 0.07 -8.74 9.56
N THR A 111 0.00 -9.60 8.55
CA THR A 111 1.15 -10.39 8.09
C THR A 111 1.44 -10.10 6.63
N GLY A 112 2.54 -10.64 6.10
CA GLY A 112 2.94 -10.42 4.72
C GLY A 112 4.24 -11.12 4.41
N THR A 113 4.66 -11.04 3.16
CA THR A 113 5.95 -11.57 2.70
C THR A 113 6.71 -10.48 1.96
N LEU A 114 7.98 -10.28 2.35
CA LEU A 114 8.96 -9.55 1.57
C LEU A 114 9.94 -10.58 1.01
N THR A 115 10.04 -10.66 -0.31
CA THR A 115 10.96 -11.57 -1.00
C THR A 115 12.00 -10.75 -1.75
N LEU A 116 13.28 -11.01 -1.48
CA LEU A 116 14.42 -10.34 -2.10
C LEU A 116 15.03 -11.24 -3.17
N GLY A 117 15.41 -10.66 -4.32
CA GLY A 117 16.12 -11.38 -5.38
C GLY A 117 15.27 -12.43 -6.11
N ALA A 118 13.95 -12.42 -5.97
CA ALA A 118 13.08 -13.39 -6.62
C ALA A 118 13.07 -13.22 -8.15
N GLU A 119 13.27 -14.32 -8.87
CA GLU A 119 13.18 -14.37 -10.33
C GLU A 119 11.72 -14.53 -10.78
N GLY A 120 11.12 -13.44 -11.27
CA GLY A 120 9.97 -13.47 -12.19
C GLY A 120 8.69 -14.19 -11.71
N PRO A 121 7.70 -14.33 -12.61
CA PRO A 121 6.43 -15.00 -12.30
C PRO A 121 6.61 -16.44 -11.81
N THR A 122 6.15 -16.72 -10.59
CA THR A 122 5.93 -18.10 -10.16
C THR A 122 4.68 -18.64 -10.87
N ARG A 123 4.54 -19.97 -10.96
CA ARG A 123 3.36 -20.62 -11.60
C ARG A 123 2.01 -20.18 -11.01
N GLU A 124 2.00 -19.58 -9.82
CA GLU A 124 0.80 -19.13 -9.13
C GLU A 124 0.35 -17.71 -9.51
N TYR A 125 1.21 -16.86 -10.06
CA TYR A 125 0.87 -15.45 -10.31
C TYR A 125 1.34 -14.98 -11.70
N GLN A 126 0.41 -14.42 -12.48
CA GLN A 126 0.76 -13.65 -13.67
C GLN A 126 0.97 -12.18 -13.27
N PHE A 127 2.20 -11.71 -13.42
CA PHE A 127 2.55 -10.32 -13.13
C PHE A 127 2.37 -9.45 -14.36
N GLN A 128 1.81 -8.27 -14.16
CA GLN A 128 1.84 -7.18 -15.13
C GLN A 128 2.75 -6.09 -14.59
N THR A 129 3.56 -5.50 -15.46
CA THR A 129 4.56 -4.49 -15.07
C THR A 129 4.15 -3.11 -15.57
N VAL A 130 4.42 -2.13 -14.72
CA VAL A 130 4.35 -0.71 -15.03
C VAL A 130 5.75 -0.10 -14.87
N PRO A 131 6.14 0.86 -15.73
CA PRO A 131 7.45 1.47 -15.66
C PRO A 131 7.56 2.40 -14.45
N VAL A 132 8.71 2.36 -13.78
CA VAL A 132 9.13 3.41 -12.86
C VAL A 132 9.66 4.57 -13.70
N VAL A 133 9.01 5.74 -13.66
CA VAL A 133 9.32 6.87 -14.55
C VAL A 133 10.45 7.77 -14.03
N GLU A 134 10.80 7.65 -12.75
CA GLU A 134 11.89 8.40 -12.14
C GLU A 134 12.46 7.60 -10.96
N ALA A 135 13.73 7.20 -11.04
CA ALA A 135 14.41 6.38 -10.04
C ALA A 135 14.86 7.19 -8.79
N SER A 136 13.96 8.02 -8.27
CA SER A 136 14.06 8.61 -6.94
C SER A 136 13.09 7.89 -6.01
N HIS A 137 11.84 7.78 -6.43
CA HIS A 137 10.79 7.00 -5.78
C HIS A 137 10.38 5.84 -6.68
N PHE A 138 9.52 4.93 -6.20
CA PHE A 138 8.75 4.05 -7.08
C PHE A 138 7.63 4.85 -7.76
N ARG A 139 8.03 5.81 -8.60
CA ARG A 139 7.16 6.77 -9.27
C ARG A 139 6.49 6.12 -10.48
N ILE A 140 5.17 6.18 -10.50
CA ILE A 140 4.33 5.70 -11.60
C ILE A 140 3.55 6.87 -12.21
N VAL A 141 2.88 6.62 -13.33
CA VAL A 141 1.99 7.62 -13.96
C VAL A 141 0.58 7.07 -13.98
N LEU A 142 -0.34 7.80 -13.35
CA LEU A 142 -1.77 7.51 -13.44
C LEU A 142 -2.39 8.28 -14.60
N THR A 143 -3.18 7.61 -15.42
CA THR A 143 -3.92 8.23 -16.52
C THR A 143 -5.37 8.51 -16.16
N ASP A 144 -5.95 7.75 -15.24
CA ASP A 144 -7.30 7.97 -14.72
C ASP A 144 -7.48 7.42 -13.31
N ILE A 145 -8.44 7.97 -12.58
CA ILE A 145 -9.07 7.34 -11.42
C ILE A 145 -10.57 7.39 -11.65
N SER A 146 -11.25 6.26 -11.60
CA SER A 146 -12.68 6.19 -11.85
C SER A 146 -13.45 5.44 -10.77
N ILE A 147 -14.71 5.83 -10.61
CA ILE A 147 -15.69 5.16 -9.75
C ILE A 147 -16.91 4.83 -10.61
N SER A 148 -17.31 3.56 -10.63
CA SER A 148 -18.47 3.11 -11.43
C SER A 148 -18.38 3.52 -12.92
N GLY A 149 -17.18 3.52 -13.48
CA GLY A 149 -16.90 3.93 -14.86
C GLY A 149 -16.91 5.44 -15.11
N GLN A 150 -17.13 6.27 -14.08
CA GLN A 150 -17.02 7.73 -14.17
C GLN A 150 -15.62 8.19 -13.73
N SER A 151 -14.92 8.86 -14.64
CA SER A 151 -13.62 9.47 -14.35
C SER A 151 -13.76 10.61 -13.33
N LEU A 152 -12.84 10.66 -12.36
CA LEU A 152 -12.76 11.70 -11.33
C LEU A 152 -11.91 12.90 -11.76
N ILE A 153 -11.36 12.87 -12.98
CA ILE A 153 -10.44 13.88 -13.48
C ILE A 153 -10.90 14.43 -14.82
N GLN A 154 -10.52 15.66 -15.11
CA GLN A 154 -10.67 16.27 -16.43
C GLN A 154 -9.36 16.18 -17.20
N ASN A 155 -8.24 16.16 -16.47
CA ASN A 155 -6.91 16.07 -17.04
C ASN A 155 -6.01 15.17 -16.18
N CYS A 156 -5.29 14.22 -16.78
CA CYS A 156 -4.38 13.33 -16.06
C CYS A 156 -3.24 14.08 -15.34
N LYS A 157 -2.93 15.32 -15.75
CA LYS A 157 -2.01 16.20 -15.00
C LYS A 157 -2.49 16.48 -13.58
N GLU A 158 -3.80 16.44 -13.30
CA GLU A 158 -4.34 16.60 -11.94
C GLU A 158 -3.86 15.49 -10.99
N LEU A 159 -3.61 14.28 -11.51
CA LEU A 159 -3.11 13.14 -10.74
C LEU A 159 -1.61 13.19 -10.50
N ASN A 160 -0.88 13.77 -11.47
CA ASN A 160 0.58 13.71 -11.56
C ASN A 160 1.25 15.07 -11.37
N SER A 161 0.53 16.11 -10.90
CA SER A 161 1.07 17.47 -10.72
C SER A 161 2.13 17.56 -9.62
N GLY A 162 2.21 16.54 -8.76
CA GLY A 162 3.27 16.33 -7.79
C GLY A 162 3.94 14.97 -7.99
N LEU A 163 4.04 14.21 -6.90
CA LEU A 163 4.57 12.85 -6.91
C LEU A 163 3.42 11.84 -6.87
N THR A 164 3.47 10.89 -7.79
CA THR A 164 2.57 9.73 -7.82
C THR A 164 3.44 8.50 -7.61
N ILE A 165 3.43 7.98 -6.38
CA ILE A 165 4.38 6.96 -5.93
C ILE A 165 3.64 5.80 -5.31
N VAL A 166 4.28 4.63 -5.32
CA VAL A 166 3.85 3.52 -4.48
C VAL A 166 4.72 3.48 -3.24
N ASP A 167 4.08 3.65 -2.08
CA ASP A 167 4.73 3.79 -0.79
C ASP A 167 4.06 2.89 0.26
N THR A 168 4.77 1.86 0.70
CA THR A 168 4.31 0.92 1.72
C THR A 168 4.40 1.49 3.14
N GLY A 169 5.08 2.62 3.32
CA GLY A 169 5.16 3.36 4.58
C GLY A 169 3.95 4.24 4.85
N THR A 170 3.10 4.47 3.85
CA THR A 170 1.87 5.25 3.98
C THR A 170 0.65 4.34 4.05
N ALA A 171 -0.18 4.50 5.09
CA ALA A 171 -1.35 3.64 5.31
C ALA A 171 -2.55 3.91 4.39
N ASN A 172 -2.72 5.16 3.93
CA ASN A 172 -3.88 5.59 3.16
C ASN A 172 -3.50 5.89 1.70
N ILE A 173 -4.46 5.73 0.78
CA ILE A 173 -4.36 6.31 -0.56
C ILE A 173 -4.47 7.83 -0.41
N MET A 174 -3.40 8.54 -0.75
CA MET A 174 -3.37 10.00 -0.74
C MET A 174 -3.63 10.53 -2.15
N LEU A 175 -4.67 11.36 -2.29
CA LEU A 175 -5.07 11.96 -3.55
C LEU A 175 -4.82 13.49 -3.53
N PRO A 176 -4.48 14.10 -4.69
CA PRO A 176 -4.47 15.55 -4.83
C PRO A 176 -5.81 16.15 -4.39
N SER A 177 -5.79 17.30 -3.70
CA SER A 177 -6.98 17.83 -3.01
C SER A 177 -8.20 18.02 -3.93
N VAL A 178 -7.99 18.42 -5.18
CA VAL A 178 -9.06 18.58 -6.18
C VAL A 178 -9.70 17.24 -6.54
N VAL A 179 -8.89 16.20 -6.70
CA VAL A 179 -9.34 14.84 -7.02
C VAL A 179 -9.98 14.18 -5.80
N TYR A 180 -9.42 14.38 -4.61
CA TYR A 180 -9.99 13.90 -3.35
C TYR A 180 -11.40 14.45 -3.11
N ARG A 181 -11.63 15.73 -3.44
CA ARG A 181 -12.96 16.35 -3.33
C ARG A 181 -13.99 15.63 -4.19
N ARG A 182 -13.68 15.37 -5.47
CA ARG A 182 -14.55 14.64 -6.40
C ARG A 182 -14.74 13.19 -5.99
N PHE A 183 -13.66 12.53 -5.55
CA PHE A 183 -13.71 11.18 -4.97
C PHE A 183 -14.71 11.11 -3.82
N LYS A 184 -14.64 12.06 -2.88
CA LYS A 184 -15.56 12.13 -1.75
C LYS A 184 -17.02 12.35 -2.19
N GLU A 185 -17.25 13.24 -3.15
CA GLU A 185 -18.58 13.50 -3.72
C GLU A 185 -19.17 12.22 -4.34
N GLU A 186 -18.41 11.50 -5.18
CA GLU A 186 -18.84 10.27 -5.84
C GLU A 186 -19.06 9.09 -4.87
N VAL A 187 -18.16 8.90 -3.90
CA VAL A 187 -18.34 7.85 -2.88
C VAL A 187 -19.57 8.14 -2.03
N LEU A 188 -19.83 9.38 -1.64
CA LEU A 188 -21.04 9.75 -0.90
C LEU A 188 -22.30 9.55 -1.73
N ALA A 189 -22.27 9.90 -3.02
CA ALA A 189 -23.39 9.69 -3.92
C ALA A 189 -23.72 8.19 -4.05
N HIS A 190 -22.70 7.35 -4.28
CA HIS A 190 -22.85 5.91 -4.34
C HIS A 190 -23.36 5.35 -3.01
N PHE A 191 -22.75 5.75 -1.89
CA PHE A 191 -23.15 5.29 -0.56
C PHE A 191 -24.60 5.64 -0.26
N ASN A 192 -25.04 6.87 -0.52
CA ASN A 192 -26.42 7.28 -0.23
C ASN A 192 -27.47 6.55 -1.09
N GLN A 193 -27.11 6.16 -2.31
CA GLN A 193 -27.98 5.35 -3.17
C GLN A 193 -28.15 3.92 -2.62
N THR A 194 -27.04 3.30 -2.21
CA THR A 194 -27.00 1.89 -1.80
C THR A 194 -27.33 1.68 -0.31
N ALA A 195 -27.00 2.64 0.55
CA ALA A 195 -27.16 2.57 2.01
C ALA A 195 -28.57 2.94 2.50
N SER A 196 -29.54 3.12 1.60
CA SER A 196 -30.96 3.30 1.99
C SER A 196 -31.48 2.18 2.90
N ALA A 197 -30.87 0.99 2.83
CA ALA A 197 -31.12 -0.14 3.73
C ALA A 197 -30.43 -0.06 5.11
N LEU A 198 -29.43 0.81 5.29
CA LEU A 198 -28.58 0.90 6.50
C LEU A 198 -29.04 1.97 7.51
N SER A 199 -30.12 2.72 7.23
CA SER A 199 -30.68 3.79 8.09
C SER A 199 -29.63 4.78 8.64
N ARG A 200 -28.60 5.11 7.85
CA ARG A 200 -27.50 6.01 8.26
C ARG A 200 -27.16 7.01 7.19
N SER A 201 -26.96 8.26 7.61
CA SER A 201 -26.41 9.32 6.75
C SER A 201 -24.92 9.06 6.47
N GLY A 202 -24.49 9.25 5.22
CA GLY A 202 -23.08 9.20 4.82
C GLY A 202 -22.22 10.34 5.39
N SER A 203 -22.79 11.30 6.12
CA SER A 203 -22.09 12.50 6.64
C SER A 203 -20.84 12.19 7.47
N ASP A 204 -20.83 11.04 8.15
CA ASP A 204 -19.73 10.63 9.02
C ASP A 204 -18.61 9.89 8.27
N LEU A 205 -18.82 9.47 7.03
CA LEU A 205 -17.88 8.62 6.28
C LEU A 205 -16.49 9.27 6.10
N PHE A 206 -16.47 10.59 5.94
CA PHE A 206 -15.26 11.36 5.73
C PHE A 206 -14.93 12.28 6.91
N ARG A 207 -15.58 12.09 8.06
CA ARG A 207 -15.25 12.82 9.29
C ARG A 207 -14.04 12.13 9.94
N PHE A 208 -13.00 12.90 10.20
CA PHE A 208 -11.79 12.38 10.84
C PHE A 208 -12.12 11.69 12.17
N GLY A 209 -11.62 10.47 12.34
CA GLY A 209 -11.83 9.66 13.54
C GLY A 209 -13.22 9.01 13.67
N ALA A 210 -14.17 9.30 12.77
CA ALA A 210 -15.45 8.62 12.77
C ALA A 210 -15.33 7.16 12.29
N LYS A 211 -16.18 6.29 12.81
CA LYS A 211 -16.27 4.88 12.45
C LYS A 211 -17.72 4.53 12.17
N ILE A 212 -17.95 3.70 11.15
CA ILE A 212 -19.27 3.12 10.86
C ILE A 212 -19.27 1.70 11.41
N CYS A 213 -20.15 1.41 12.38
CA CYS A 213 -20.21 0.11 13.06
C CYS A 213 -21.54 -0.59 12.76
N GLN A 214 -21.56 -1.80 12.21
CA GLN A 214 -22.80 -2.58 12.06
C GLN A 214 -22.90 -3.60 13.20
N ASP A 215 -24.08 -3.74 13.79
CA ASP A 215 -24.33 -4.75 14.83
C ASP A 215 -24.29 -6.16 14.23
N ILE A 216 -23.57 -7.08 14.88
CA ILE A 216 -23.40 -8.49 14.46
C ILE A 216 -24.48 -9.36 15.13
N GLY A 217 -25.72 -8.88 15.20
CA GLY A 217 -26.72 -9.36 16.16
C GLY A 217 -28.06 -9.76 15.56
N GLY A 218 -28.13 -10.93 14.93
CA GLY A 218 -29.36 -11.63 14.55
C GLY A 218 -29.03 -12.88 13.73
N VAL A 219 -29.63 -14.02 14.07
CA VAL A 219 -29.39 -15.34 13.42
C VAL A 219 -29.65 -15.32 11.91
N ASP A 220 -30.31 -14.28 11.39
CA ASP A 220 -30.68 -14.10 9.98
C ASP A 220 -30.19 -12.79 9.35
N THR A 221 -29.27 -12.03 9.97
CA THR A 221 -28.66 -10.86 9.31
C THR A 221 -27.42 -11.29 8.53
N PRO A 222 -27.40 -11.26 7.18
CA PRO A 222 -26.24 -11.65 6.40
C PRO A 222 -25.10 -10.66 6.64
N PHE A 223 -24.19 -11.00 7.55
CA PHE A 223 -22.91 -10.30 7.69
C PHE A 223 -21.90 -10.94 6.72
N PRO A 224 -21.08 -10.20 5.93
CA PRO A 224 -20.95 -8.74 5.79
C PRO A 224 -21.20 -8.21 4.35
N GLY A 225 -21.92 -8.93 3.49
CA GLY A 225 -22.07 -8.58 2.06
C GLY A 225 -22.61 -7.17 1.81
N ASP A 226 -23.55 -6.70 2.65
CA ASP A 226 -24.33 -5.49 2.39
C ASP A 226 -23.58 -4.19 2.70
N VAL A 227 -22.77 -4.13 3.76
CA VAL A 227 -22.02 -2.90 4.09
C VAL A 227 -20.89 -2.66 3.10
N TYR A 228 -20.18 -3.70 2.66
CA TYR A 228 -19.17 -3.54 1.62
C TYR A 228 -19.79 -3.18 0.27
N ALA A 229 -20.96 -3.72 -0.04
CA ALA A 229 -21.71 -3.34 -1.26
C ALA A 229 -22.13 -1.86 -1.27
N ALA A 230 -22.24 -1.21 -0.11
CA ALA A 230 -22.51 0.23 -0.01
C ALA A 230 -21.32 1.11 -0.43
N PHE A 231 -20.15 0.54 -0.72
CA PHE A 231 -18.98 1.25 -1.19
C PHE A 231 -18.65 0.86 -2.64
N PRO A 232 -18.32 1.84 -3.49
CA PRO A 232 -17.97 1.54 -4.86
C PRO A 232 -16.60 0.86 -4.96
N THR A 233 -16.38 0.15 -6.07
CA THR A 233 -15.02 -0.19 -6.52
C THR A 233 -14.36 1.06 -7.11
N VAL A 234 -13.11 1.28 -6.75
CA VAL A 234 -12.27 2.38 -7.26
C VAL A 234 -11.27 1.79 -8.24
N GLU A 235 -11.19 2.36 -9.44
CA GLU A 235 -10.30 1.88 -10.49
C GLU A 235 -9.20 2.91 -10.77
N PHE A 236 -7.97 2.45 -10.82
CA PHE A 236 -6.78 3.25 -11.12
C PHE A 236 -6.21 2.78 -12.45
N ASP A 237 -6.16 3.67 -13.42
CA ASP A 237 -5.54 3.41 -14.71
C ASP A 237 -4.09 3.88 -14.68
N ILE A 238 -3.17 2.95 -14.90
CA ILE A 238 -1.73 3.15 -14.79
C ILE A 238 -1.11 3.01 -16.17
N LEU A 239 -0.30 3.98 -16.57
CA LEU A 239 0.47 3.92 -17.82
C LEU A 239 1.52 2.81 -17.71
N ALA A 240 1.38 1.78 -18.53
CA ALA A 240 2.27 0.62 -18.51
C ALA A 240 3.26 0.58 -19.68
N GLN A 241 2.96 1.27 -20.77
CA GLN A 241 3.87 1.41 -21.90
C GLN A 241 3.59 2.71 -22.65
N THR A 242 4.66 3.44 -22.99
CA THR A 242 4.61 4.60 -23.87
C THR A 242 4.86 4.19 -25.32
N GLY A 243 4.28 4.92 -26.26
CA GLY A 243 4.45 4.65 -27.69
C GLY A 243 3.24 5.10 -28.51
N PRO A 244 3.22 4.77 -29.81
CA PRO A 244 2.07 5.05 -30.69
C PRO A 244 0.79 4.31 -30.28
N ASP A 245 0.92 3.20 -29.54
CA ASP A 245 -0.19 2.47 -28.92
C ASP A 245 0.09 2.33 -27.42
N PRO A 246 -0.27 3.35 -26.60
CA PRO A 246 0.02 3.34 -25.17
C PRO A 246 -0.81 2.28 -24.47
N ARG A 247 -0.15 1.41 -23.68
CA ARG A 247 -0.82 0.39 -22.90
C ARG A 247 -1.17 0.93 -21.51
N ILE A 248 -2.43 0.80 -21.14
CA ILE A 248 -2.94 1.13 -19.80
C ILE A 248 -3.26 -0.16 -19.06
N LEU A 249 -2.89 -0.22 -17.78
CA LEU A 249 -3.28 -1.29 -16.87
C LEU A 249 -4.23 -0.75 -15.82
N ARG A 250 -5.29 -1.50 -15.54
CA ARG A 250 -6.30 -1.11 -14.57
C ARG A 250 -6.14 -1.90 -13.28
N LEU A 251 -5.98 -1.18 -12.18
CA LEU A 251 -6.02 -1.72 -10.83
C LEU A 251 -7.36 -1.39 -10.19
N SER A 252 -8.18 -2.41 -9.92
CA SER A 252 -9.49 -2.23 -9.28
C SER A 252 -9.40 -2.59 -7.79
N LEU A 253 -9.73 -1.64 -6.92
CA LEU A 253 -9.77 -1.82 -5.47
C LEU A 253 -11.22 -1.85 -5.00
N SER A 254 -11.63 -2.98 -4.41
CA SER A 254 -12.96 -3.14 -3.81
C SER A 254 -12.92 -3.01 -2.30
N SER A 255 -14.03 -2.55 -1.72
CA SER A 255 -14.33 -2.64 -0.28
C SER A 255 -14.45 -4.09 0.20
N GLN A 256 -14.81 -5.02 -0.70
CA GLN A 256 -14.98 -6.44 -0.43
C GLN A 256 -13.64 -7.19 -0.37
N VAL A 257 -13.59 -8.26 0.41
CA VAL A 257 -12.52 -9.27 0.33
C VAL A 257 -12.76 -10.10 -0.94
N ARG A 258 -12.13 -9.73 -2.06
CA ARG A 258 -12.07 -10.64 -3.23
C ARG A 258 -10.83 -11.52 -3.15
N SER A 259 -11.00 -12.79 -3.46
CA SER A 259 -9.99 -13.86 -3.43
C SER A 259 -8.87 -13.73 -4.47
N ASN A 260 -8.87 -12.69 -5.30
CA ASN A 260 -7.90 -12.54 -6.38
C ASN A 260 -6.86 -11.50 -5.97
N TRP A 261 -5.73 -11.99 -5.49
CA TRP A 261 -4.63 -11.18 -5.00
C TRP A 261 -3.69 -10.80 -6.14
N HIS A 262 -3.33 -9.52 -6.21
CA HIS A 262 -2.28 -9.02 -7.08
C HIS A 262 -1.04 -8.73 -6.23
N SER A 263 0.08 -9.37 -6.59
CA SER A 263 1.39 -9.11 -6.01
C SER A 263 2.11 -8.08 -6.89
N PHE A 264 2.76 -7.09 -6.29
CA PHE A 264 3.53 -6.07 -7.01
C PHE A 264 5.01 -6.44 -7.02
N ILE A 265 5.65 -6.37 -8.20
CA ILE A 265 7.10 -6.51 -8.37
C ILE A 265 7.67 -5.14 -8.70
N TRP A 266 8.66 -4.72 -7.93
CA TRP A 266 9.45 -3.53 -8.22
C TRP A 266 10.76 -3.94 -8.91
N ARG A 267 11.05 -3.28 -10.02
CA ARG A 267 12.32 -3.35 -10.74
C ARG A 267 12.87 -1.95 -10.86
#